data_AF-A0AAW1CSE9-F1
#
_entry.id   AF-A0AAW1CSE9-F1
#
_cell.length_a   1.000
_cell.length_b   1.000
_cell.length_c   1.000
_cell.angle_alpha   90.00
_cell.angle_beta   90.00
_cell.angle_gamma   90.00
#
_symmetry.space_group_name_H-M   'P 1'
#
loop_
_entity.id
_entity.type
_entity.pdbx_description
1 polymer ?
#
loop_
_entity_poly.entity_id
_entity_poly.type
_entity_poly.pdbx_seq_one_letter_code
_entity_poly.pdbx_strand_id
1 'polypeptide(L)'
;MAINSDEFDTLMKDIVESYSNHYLSLDVEAALNSKYNVHYRNISSLGTKEQYLQIPNSLSKRRLVSQLRICSDSYFRLYYKGSLYKFESKENCTLCDLQQPENLIHFLLVCPIYQPYRIQYLSPYLINNSDVHENITNLLTIKNKEQINNIYYFTVSALKLRAFVLNE
;
A
#
# COMPACT_ATOMS: atom_id res chain seq x y z
N MET A 1 15.48 -51.44 4.36
CA MET A 1 15.30 -50.66 5.59
C MET A 1 13.97 -49.95 5.46
N ALA A 2 12.96 -50.36 6.22
CA ALA A 2 11.67 -49.66 6.25
C ALA A 2 11.88 -48.38 7.07
N ILE A 3 11.60 -47.23 6.47
CA ILE A 3 11.60 -45.94 7.16
C ILE A 3 10.51 -46.02 8.24
N ASN A 4 10.86 -45.72 9.48
CA ASN A 4 9.89 -45.75 10.58
C ASN A 4 8.89 -44.59 10.43
N SER A 5 7.65 -44.70 10.95
CA SER A 5 6.63 -43.64 10.69
C SER A 5 7.09 -42.25 11.15
N ASP A 6 7.82 -42.19 12.26
CA ASP A 6 8.35 -40.94 12.82
C ASP A 6 9.45 -40.32 11.94
N GLU A 7 10.27 -41.15 11.27
CA GLU A 7 11.28 -40.67 10.31
C GLU A 7 10.61 -40.13 9.04
N PHE A 8 9.53 -40.79 8.58
CA PHE A 8 8.76 -40.33 7.44
C PHE A 8 8.07 -38.99 7.73
N ASP A 9 7.44 -38.84 8.90
CA ASP A 9 6.80 -37.60 9.31
C ASP A 9 7.79 -36.44 9.45
N THR A 10 9.00 -36.72 9.93
CA THR A 10 10.08 -35.73 10.01
C THR A 10 10.54 -35.31 8.63
N LEU A 11 10.81 -36.28 7.74
CA LEU A 11 11.19 -36.01 6.36
C LEU A 11 10.14 -35.18 5.61
N MET A 12 8.85 -35.48 5.81
CA MET A 12 7.76 -34.73 5.20
C MET A 12 7.70 -33.30 5.71
N LYS A 13 7.93 -33.05 7.00
CA LYS A 13 8.02 -31.69 7.56
C LYS A 13 9.19 -30.93 6.95
N ASP A 14 10.36 -31.57 6.83
CA ASP A 14 11.55 -30.95 6.25
C ASP A 14 11.34 -30.57 4.78
N ILE A 15 10.69 -31.43 3.99
CA ILE A 15 10.35 -31.15 2.59
C ILE A 15 9.38 -29.96 2.50
N VAL A 16 8.32 -29.95 3.32
CA VAL A 16 7.33 -28.87 3.33
C VAL A 16 7.95 -27.55 3.76
N GLU A 17 8.82 -27.57 4.78
CA GLU A 17 9.53 -26.39 5.25
C GLU A 17 10.52 -25.88 4.19
N SER A 18 11.32 -26.77 3.59
CA SER A 18 12.25 -26.42 2.52
C SER A 18 11.53 -25.77 1.33
N TYR A 19 10.41 -26.36 0.91
CA TYR A 19 9.58 -25.81 -0.17
C TYR A 19 9.01 -24.45 0.21
N SER A 20 8.47 -24.30 1.43
CA SER A 20 7.94 -23.02 1.92
C SER A 20 9.01 -21.93 1.96
N ASN A 21 10.20 -22.27 2.45
CA ASN A 21 11.36 -21.37 2.53
C ASN A 21 11.86 -20.95 1.15
N HIS A 22 11.80 -21.85 0.16
CA HIS A 22 12.16 -21.54 -1.22
C HIS A 22 11.25 -20.44 -1.81
N TYR A 23 9.93 -20.60 -1.72
CA TYR A 23 8.99 -19.57 -2.23
C TYR A 23 9.05 -18.29 -1.42
N LEU A 24 9.22 -18.37 -0.10
CA LEU A 24 9.44 -17.20 0.74
C LEU A 24 10.67 -16.40 0.27
N SER A 25 11.76 -17.09 -0.07
CA SER A 25 12.98 -16.47 -0.57
C SER A 25 12.75 -15.78 -1.92
N LEU A 26 12.01 -16.42 -2.84
CA LEU A 26 11.62 -15.83 -4.12
C LEU A 26 10.75 -14.58 -3.94
N ASP A 27 9.79 -14.59 -3.02
CA ASP A 27 8.93 -13.45 -2.73
C ASP A 27 9.72 -12.27 -2.12
N VAL A 28 10.66 -12.56 -1.22
CA VAL A 28 11.56 -11.56 -0.64
C VAL A 28 12.44 -10.93 -1.72
N GLU A 29 13.03 -11.76 -2.59
CA GLU A 29 13.86 -11.29 -3.70
C GLU A 29 13.05 -10.42 -4.67
N ALA A 30 11.82 -10.83 -5.00
CA ALA A 30 10.92 -10.06 -5.84
C ALA A 30 10.53 -8.71 -5.20
N ALA A 31 10.27 -8.69 -3.89
CA ALA A 31 9.94 -7.46 -3.16
C ALA A 31 11.12 -6.48 -3.13
N LEU A 32 12.33 -6.97 -2.83
CA LEU A 32 13.55 -6.15 -2.75
C LEU A 32 13.98 -5.60 -4.12
N ASN A 33 13.80 -6.39 -5.18
CA ASN A 33 14.16 -6.02 -6.55
C ASN A 33 13.01 -5.38 -7.35
N SER A 34 11.88 -5.09 -6.69
CA SER A 34 10.72 -4.49 -7.36
C SER A 34 11.06 -3.10 -7.89
N LYS A 35 11.21 -2.99 -9.22
CA LYS A 35 11.36 -1.71 -9.92
C LYS A 35 10.04 -0.95 -10.03
N TYR A 36 8.91 -1.63 -9.86
CA TYR A 36 7.58 -1.09 -10.08
C TYR A 36 7.09 -0.26 -8.89
N ASN A 37 7.39 -0.66 -7.66
CA ASN A 37 7.00 0.07 -6.46
C ASN A 37 8.20 0.25 -5.54
N VAL A 38 8.83 1.42 -5.65
CA VAL A 38 10.05 1.78 -4.91
C VAL A 38 9.82 1.86 -3.40
N HIS A 39 8.58 2.06 -2.97
CA HIS A 39 8.19 2.18 -1.57
C HIS A 39 7.92 0.82 -0.93
N TYR A 40 7.47 -0.17 -1.70
CA TYR A 40 7.03 -1.47 -1.18
C TYR A 40 8.10 -2.17 -0.34
N ARG A 41 9.36 -2.15 -0.81
CA ARG A 41 10.50 -2.73 -0.09
C ARG A 41 10.75 -2.12 1.29
N ASN A 42 10.35 -0.86 1.50
CA ASN A 42 10.55 -0.13 2.76
C ASN A 42 9.38 -0.31 3.73
N ILE A 43 8.20 -0.67 3.22
CA ILE A 43 6.99 -0.84 4.04
C ILE A 43 6.61 -2.30 4.26
N SER A 44 7.05 -3.22 3.40
CA SER A 44 6.72 -4.64 3.48
C SER A 44 7.50 -5.31 4.60
N SER A 45 6.87 -6.32 5.19
CA SER A 45 7.48 -7.18 6.19
C SER A 45 8.25 -8.37 5.56
N LEU A 46 8.51 -8.33 4.24
CA LEU A 46 9.34 -9.26 3.47
C LEU A 46 9.01 -10.72 3.77
N GLY A 47 7.72 -11.06 3.62
CA GLY A 47 7.23 -12.43 3.79
C GLY A 47 7.00 -12.86 5.25
N THR A 48 7.39 -12.06 6.24
CA THR A 48 6.75 -12.15 7.56
C THR A 48 5.33 -11.59 7.48
N LYS A 49 4.42 -12.04 8.35
CA LYS A 49 3.00 -11.65 8.29
C LYS A 49 2.85 -10.13 8.38
N GLU A 50 2.25 -9.54 7.35
CA GLU A 50 1.99 -8.10 7.27
C GLU A 50 1.09 -7.63 8.42
N GLN A 51 1.66 -6.85 9.35
CA GLN A 51 1.01 -6.48 10.63
C GLN A 51 -0.34 -5.80 10.44
N TYR A 52 -0.46 -4.94 9.42
CA TYR A 52 -1.70 -4.21 9.14
C TYR A 52 -2.89 -5.12 8.78
N LEU A 53 -2.65 -6.34 8.27
CA LEU A 53 -3.69 -7.32 7.97
C LEU A 53 -4.25 -7.99 9.24
N GLN A 54 -3.44 -8.04 10.29
CA GLN A 54 -3.78 -8.61 11.59
C GLN A 54 -4.61 -7.66 12.46
N ILE A 55 -4.55 -6.35 12.19
CA ILE A 55 -5.31 -5.34 12.92
C ILE A 55 -6.81 -5.51 12.62
N PRO A 56 -7.68 -5.75 13.64
CA PRO A 56 -9.11 -5.96 13.42
C PRO A 56 -9.78 -4.72 12.79
N ASN A 57 -10.18 -4.86 11.53
CA ASN A 57 -10.89 -3.82 10.78
C ASN A 57 -11.74 -4.41 9.64
N SER A 58 -12.65 -3.61 9.09
CA SER A 58 -13.48 -4.01 7.95
C SER A 58 -12.62 -4.41 6.74
N LEU A 59 -13.11 -5.36 5.95
CA LEU A 59 -12.43 -5.81 4.73
C LEU A 59 -12.24 -4.64 3.74
N SER A 60 -13.22 -3.75 3.60
CA SER A 60 -13.14 -2.60 2.70
C SER A 60 -11.98 -1.66 3.07
N LYS A 61 -11.78 -1.41 4.37
CA LYS A 61 -10.67 -0.58 4.86
C LYS A 61 -9.32 -1.24 4.59
N ARG A 62 -9.18 -2.52 4.95
CA ARG A 62 -7.95 -3.30 4.68
C ARG A 62 -7.62 -3.32 3.20
N ARG A 63 -8.58 -3.63 2.34
CA ARG A 63 -8.39 -3.70 0.89
C ARG A 63 -7.90 -2.37 0.30
N LEU A 64 -8.45 -1.24 0.76
CA LEU A 64 -8.05 0.06 0.24
C LEU A 64 -6.63 0.45 0.69
N VAL A 65 -6.27 0.17 1.95
CA VAL A 65 -4.88 0.33 2.42
C VAL A 65 -3.92 -0.60 1.68
N SER A 66 -4.28 -1.87 1.47
CA SER A 66 -3.48 -2.81 0.69
C SER A 66 -3.21 -2.28 -0.72
N GLN A 67 -4.24 -1.76 -1.40
CA GLN A 67 -4.09 -1.18 -2.73
C GLN A 67 -3.09 -0.02 -2.74
N LEU A 68 -3.18 0.91 -1.79
CA LEU A 68 -2.21 2.02 -1.70
C LEU A 68 -0.78 1.52 -1.47
N ARG A 69 -0.59 0.51 -0.63
CA ARG A 69 0.75 -0.06 -0.35
C ARG A 69 1.39 -0.71 -1.57
N ILE A 70 0.61 -1.33 -2.46
CA ILE A 70 1.13 -2.03 -3.64
C ILE A 70 1.17 -1.18 -4.91
N CYS A 71 0.53 -0.02 -4.94
CA CYS A 71 0.50 0.85 -6.12
C CYS A 71 1.89 1.30 -6.57
N SER A 72 2.10 1.39 -7.88
CA SER A 72 3.32 2.02 -8.43
C SER A 72 3.19 3.52 -8.54
N ASP A 73 4.35 4.18 -8.55
CA ASP A 73 4.42 5.62 -8.85
C ASP A 73 4.06 5.91 -10.31
N SER A 74 4.42 5.03 -11.25
CA SER A 74 4.21 5.23 -12.69
C SER A 74 2.76 5.03 -13.13
N TYR A 75 1.97 4.30 -12.34
CA TYR A 75 0.58 4.02 -12.64
C TYR A 75 -0.15 3.52 -11.39
N PHE A 76 -1.18 4.23 -10.93
CA PHE A 76 -1.94 3.79 -9.77
C PHE A 76 -3.44 3.73 -10.05
N ARG A 77 -4.06 2.63 -9.57
CA ARG A 77 -5.49 2.35 -9.71
C ARG A 77 -6.05 2.03 -8.34
N LEU A 78 -7.22 2.58 -8.02
CA LEU A 78 -7.93 2.30 -6.79
C LEU A 78 -9.34 1.81 -7.10
N TYR A 79 -9.71 0.67 -6.54
CA TYR A 79 -11.05 0.12 -6.61
C TYR A 79 -11.81 0.36 -5.31
N TYR A 80 -12.94 1.05 -5.40
CA TYR A 80 -13.79 1.37 -4.27
C TYR A 80 -15.28 1.32 -4.66
N LYS A 81 -16.05 0.50 -3.95
CA LYS A 81 -17.52 0.35 -4.10
C LYS A 81 -18.01 0.19 -5.56
N GLY A 82 -17.38 -0.69 -6.33
CA GLY A 82 -17.79 -0.94 -7.72
C GLY A 82 -17.08 -0.05 -8.74
N SER A 83 -16.51 1.08 -8.31
CA SER A 83 -15.86 2.04 -9.20
C SER A 83 -14.35 1.84 -9.23
N LEU A 84 -13.78 1.86 -10.43
CA LEU A 84 -12.34 1.90 -10.67
C LEU A 84 -11.89 3.34 -10.93
N TYR A 85 -11.05 3.86 -10.04
CA TYR A 85 -10.43 5.17 -10.15
C TYR A 85 -9.03 4.99 -10.76
N LYS A 86 -8.82 5.57 -11.93
CA LYS A 86 -7.55 5.53 -12.65
C LYS A 86 -6.83 6.86 -12.50
N PHE A 87 -5.52 6.76 -12.33
CA PHE A 87 -4.62 7.89 -12.24
C PHE A 87 -3.46 7.64 -13.19
N GLU A 88 -3.27 8.56 -14.12
CA GLU A 88 -2.30 8.41 -15.19
C GLU A 88 -1.06 9.25 -14.85
N SER A 89 -0.07 8.61 -14.22
CA SER A 89 1.14 9.31 -13.76
C SER A 89 2.05 9.84 -14.87
N LYS A 90 1.68 9.67 -16.15
CA LYS A 90 2.36 10.29 -17.29
C LYS A 90 1.77 11.65 -17.65
N GLU A 91 0.55 11.91 -17.18
CA GLU A 91 -0.16 13.15 -17.41
C GLU A 91 -0.13 14.01 -16.15
N ASN A 92 -0.20 15.32 -16.36
CA ASN A 92 -0.32 16.25 -15.25
C ASN A 92 -1.70 16.09 -14.59
N CYS A 93 -1.73 16.28 -13.27
CA CYS A 93 -2.99 16.30 -12.54
C CYS A 93 -3.92 17.37 -13.11
N THR A 94 -5.09 16.95 -13.59
CA THR A 94 -6.10 17.84 -14.18
C THR A 94 -6.93 18.59 -13.14
N LEU A 95 -6.75 18.26 -11.85
CA LEU A 95 -7.50 18.85 -10.76
C LEU A 95 -6.81 20.06 -10.13
N CYS A 96 -5.51 20.27 -10.38
CA CYS A 96 -4.78 21.38 -9.78
C CYS A 96 -3.78 22.01 -10.74
N ASP A 97 -3.40 23.26 -10.46
CA ASP A 97 -2.55 24.07 -11.36
C ASP A 97 -1.04 23.84 -11.17
N LEU A 98 -0.63 22.85 -10.38
CA LEU A 98 0.78 22.61 -10.07
C LEU A 98 1.59 22.02 -11.23
N GLN A 99 0.93 21.59 -12.32
CA GLN A 99 1.57 20.98 -13.50
C GLN A 99 2.51 19.81 -13.13
N GLN A 100 2.09 19.00 -12.15
CA GLN A 100 2.83 17.83 -11.68
C GLN A 100 2.13 16.53 -12.11
N PRO A 101 2.90 15.45 -12.34
CA PRO A 101 2.33 14.15 -12.67
C PRO A 101 1.35 13.64 -11.60
N GLU A 102 0.23 13.08 -12.03
CA GLU A 102 -0.77 12.54 -11.11
C GLU A 102 -0.40 11.13 -10.61
N ASN A 103 0.60 11.07 -9.73
CA ASN A 103 1.08 9.84 -9.10
C ASN A 103 0.63 9.71 -7.64
N LEU A 104 1.01 8.60 -6.99
CA LEU A 104 0.65 8.30 -5.60
C LEU A 104 1.14 9.39 -4.62
N ILE A 105 2.37 9.90 -4.83
CA ILE A 105 2.93 11.03 -4.08
C ILE A 105 2.04 12.25 -4.22
N HIS A 106 1.67 12.61 -5.45
CA HIS A 106 0.87 13.79 -5.70
C HIS A 106 -0.50 13.68 -5.02
N PHE A 107 -1.15 12.51 -5.15
CA PHE A 107 -2.43 12.22 -4.53
C PHE A 107 -2.38 12.31 -2.99
N LEU A 108 -1.41 11.64 -2.36
CA LEU A 108 -1.32 11.57 -0.89
C LEU A 108 -0.78 12.86 -0.27
N LEU A 109 0.23 13.49 -0.86
CA LEU A 109 1.10 14.45 -0.18
C LEU A 109 1.21 15.84 -0.84
N VAL A 110 0.86 16.01 -2.12
CA VAL A 110 1.09 17.28 -2.83
C VAL A 110 -0.19 18.01 -3.22
N CYS A 111 -1.10 17.36 -3.96
CA CYS A 111 -2.25 17.98 -4.60
C CYS A 111 -3.04 18.90 -3.66
N PRO A 112 -3.19 20.21 -3.98
CA PRO A 112 -3.89 21.18 -3.12
C PRO A 112 -5.37 20.86 -2.96
N ILE A 113 -6.02 20.28 -3.97
CA ILE A 113 -7.44 19.89 -3.91
C ILE A 113 -7.73 18.93 -2.75
N TYR A 114 -6.77 18.06 -2.41
CA TYR A 114 -6.92 17.10 -1.31
C TYR A 114 -6.38 17.63 0.03
N GLN A 115 -5.88 18.86 0.08
CA GLN A 115 -5.28 19.45 1.28
C GLN A 115 -6.22 19.43 2.51
N PRO A 116 -7.53 19.79 2.41
CA PRO A 116 -8.41 19.76 3.57
C PRO A 116 -8.50 18.37 4.21
N TYR A 117 -8.60 17.33 3.39
CA TYR A 117 -8.63 15.95 3.86
C TYR A 117 -7.27 15.47 4.35
N ARG A 118 -6.17 15.92 3.72
CA ARG A 118 -4.80 15.61 4.17
C ARG A 118 -4.56 16.15 5.57
N ILE A 119 -4.95 17.40 5.81
CA ILE A 119 -4.84 18.04 7.13
C ILE A 119 -5.67 17.28 8.16
N GLN A 120 -6.91 16.93 7.81
CA GLN A 120 -7.83 16.26 8.71
C GLN A 120 -7.38 14.85 9.11
N TYR A 121 -6.86 14.07 8.15
CA TYR A 121 -6.65 12.63 8.35
C TYR A 121 -5.18 12.20 8.31
N LEU A 122 -4.34 12.83 7.49
CA LEU A 122 -2.98 12.35 7.23
C LEU A 122 -1.90 13.08 8.03
N SER A 123 -2.11 14.35 8.38
CA SER A 123 -1.13 15.17 9.11
C SER A 123 -0.49 14.51 10.34
N PRO A 124 -1.20 13.73 11.18
CA PRO A 124 -0.58 13.05 12.33
C PRO A 124 0.53 12.04 11.96
N TYR A 125 0.60 11.62 10.70
CA TYR A 125 1.56 10.63 10.19
C TYR A 125 2.62 11.24 9.28
N LEU A 126 2.60 12.56 9.09
CA LEU A 126 3.58 13.29 8.29
C LEU A 126 4.60 13.96 9.21
N ILE A 127 5.88 13.83 8.87
CA ILE A 127 6.98 14.44 9.59
C ILE A 127 7.36 15.75 8.87
N ASN A 128 7.40 16.84 9.63
CA ASN A 128 7.85 18.12 9.10
C ASN A 128 9.34 18.05 8.75
N ASN A 129 9.71 18.64 7.61
CA ASN A 129 11.09 18.67 7.08
C ASN A 129 11.69 17.31 6.70
N SER A 130 10.92 16.22 6.67
CA SER A 130 11.38 14.95 6.13
C SER A 130 11.23 14.88 4.61
N ASP A 131 11.96 13.97 3.98
CA ASP A 131 11.81 13.69 2.56
C ASP A 131 10.40 13.14 2.23
N VAL A 132 9.97 13.33 0.98
CA VAL A 132 8.67 12.87 0.47
C VAL A 132 8.56 11.34 0.55
N HIS A 133 9.63 10.61 0.23
CA HIS A 133 9.62 9.14 0.30
C HIS A 133 9.57 8.64 1.73
N GLU A 134 10.19 9.36 2.67
CA GLU A 134 10.10 9.05 4.10
C GLU A 134 8.66 9.25 4.60
N ASN A 135 8.01 10.35 4.21
CA ASN A 135 6.61 10.61 4.55
C ASN A 135 5.66 9.55 4.00
N ILE A 136 5.86 9.08 2.76
CA ILE A 136 5.09 7.94 2.23
C ILE A 136 5.34 6.67 3.04
N THR A 137 6.60 6.38 3.33
CA THR A 137 6.97 5.16 4.06
C THR A 137 6.34 5.17 5.45
N ASN A 138 6.41 6.29 6.16
CA ASN A 138 5.80 6.47 7.48
C ASN A 138 4.27 6.37 7.42
N LEU A 139 3.65 7.00 6.44
CA LEU A 139 2.20 6.96 6.26
C LEU A 139 1.70 5.54 5.97
N LEU A 140 2.39 4.79 5.10
CA LEU A 140 1.98 3.46 4.65
C LEU A 140 2.52 2.31 5.52
N THR A 141 3.37 2.60 6.50
CA THR A 141 3.76 1.69 7.59
C THR A 141 2.72 1.79 8.70
N ILE A 142 1.72 0.91 8.63
CA ILE A 142 0.56 0.95 9.50
C ILE A 142 0.89 0.41 10.88
N LYS A 143 0.70 1.24 11.92
CA LYS A 143 1.00 0.91 13.32
C LYS A 143 -0.24 0.55 14.13
N ASN A 144 -1.40 1.11 13.78
CA ASN A 144 -2.62 0.94 14.57
C ASN A 144 -3.91 1.08 13.73
N LYS A 145 -5.04 0.77 14.37
CA LYS A 145 -6.37 0.80 13.75
C LYS A 145 -6.80 2.21 13.33
N GLU A 146 -6.39 3.23 14.08
CA GLU A 146 -6.72 4.62 13.79
C GLU A 146 -6.08 5.08 12.47
N GLN A 147 -4.81 4.73 12.25
CA GLN A 147 -4.11 5.01 11.00
C GLN A 147 -4.80 4.37 9.79
N ILE A 148 -5.27 3.12 9.91
CA ILE A 148 -6.10 2.48 8.86
C ILE A 148 -7.36 3.30 8.57
N ASN A 149 -8.05 3.74 9.63
CA ASN A 149 -9.28 4.51 9.48
C ASN A 149 -9.01 5.86 8.81
N ASN A 150 -7.98 6.57 9.23
CA ASN A 150 -7.63 7.89 8.72
C ASN A 150 -7.18 7.83 7.26
N ILE A 151 -6.30 6.88 6.89
CA ILE A 151 -5.93 6.65 5.50
C ILE A 151 -7.17 6.32 4.66
N TYR A 152 -8.05 5.44 5.17
CA TYR A 152 -9.27 5.10 4.46
C TYR A 152 -10.20 6.31 4.26
N TYR A 153 -10.44 7.11 5.29
CA TYR A 153 -11.34 8.27 5.19
C TYR A 153 -10.76 9.37 4.31
N PHE A 154 -9.44 9.60 4.37
CA PHE A 154 -8.75 10.44 3.40
C PHE A 154 -9.03 9.97 1.98
N THR A 155 -8.70 8.71 1.67
CA THR A 155 -8.78 8.21 0.29
C THR A 155 -10.21 8.24 -0.20
N VAL A 156 -11.20 7.81 0.60
CA VAL A 156 -12.60 7.85 0.18
C VAL A 156 -13.08 9.28 -0.07
N SER A 157 -12.69 10.24 0.76
CA SER A 157 -13.07 11.65 0.59
C SER A 157 -12.43 12.23 -0.67
N ALA A 158 -11.14 11.98 -0.88
CA ALA A 158 -10.40 12.40 -2.07
C ALA A 158 -10.97 11.78 -3.35
N LEU A 159 -11.28 10.48 -3.35
CA LEU A 159 -11.89 9.79 -4.49
C LEU A 159 -13.28 10.33 -4.83
N LYS A 160 -14.11 10.62 -3.82
CA LYS A 160 -15.43 11.23 -4.02
C LYS A 160 -15.31 12.64 -4.60
N LEU A 161 -14.41 13.46 -4.07
CA LEU A 161 -14.16 14.80 -4.60
C LEU A 161 -13.66 14.75 -6.05
N ARG A 162 -12.73 13.84 -6.35
CA ARG A 162 -12.28 13.60 -7.73
C ARG A 162 -13.43 13.22 -8.66
N ALA A 163 -14.27 12.27 -8.26
CA ALA A 163 -15.41 11.86 -9.06
C ALA A 163 -16.42 12.99 -9.25
N PHE A 164 -16.58 13.87 -8.28
CA PHE A 164 -17.42 15.04 -8.40
C PHE A 164 -16.85 16.01 -9.44
N VAL A 165 -15.58 16.42 -9.31
CA VAL A 165 -14.94 17.39 -10.20
C VAL A 165 -14.79 16.91 -11.65
N LEU A 166 -14.62 15.60 -11.88
CA LEU A 166 -14.44 15.06 -13.24
C LEU A 166 -15.76 14.70 -13.95
N ASN A 167 -16.89 14.63 -13.24
CA ASN A 167 -18.19 14.27 -13.82
C ASN A 167 -19.20 15.43 -13.84
N GLU A 168 -18.86 16.59 -13.26
CA GLU A 168 -19.55 17.87 -13.50
C GLU A 168 -18.91 18.62 -14.66
#